data_AF-A0A484CKR5-F1
#
_entry.id   AF-A0A484CKR5-F1
#
_cell.length_a   1.000
_cell.length_b   1.000
_cell.length_c   1.000
_cell.angle_alpha   90.00
_cell.angle_beta   90.00
_cell.angle_gamma   90.00
#
_symmetry.space_group_name_H-M   'P 1'
#
loop_
_entity.id
_entity.type
_entity.pdbx_description
1 polymer ?
#
loop_
_entity_poly.entity_id
_entity_poly.type
_entity_poly.pdbx_seq_one_letter_code
_entity_poly.pdbx_strand_id
1 'polypeptide(L)'
;MLDLSYPPSEYTAGLVDEFLHSIFFLGKINNPPFSPEDILNNDKDLLNALKGRYPLPFELYSSQLPRRSPFSCVLDMIVHQTRSKGKIQEEEIETEIIKRLQDLIRPLKEGKRKNKKKPLVSSSICVSHSTKTPNAVRYYGVSMSTSGPNPGKILIAASCFSSWDSYVAGAVMTYYPNKVKREDFDGTIILPEHVRCQAFNLFEKREKPPCRSCGNLFGLTTKENTEWPYGNCAEAESVSNLLTNVEEVRKQAAPCTEENRQRAAERVRKELEGFVSTERFKWKGQFYTPLGI
;
A
#
# COMPACT_ATOMS: atom_id res chain seq x y z
N MET A 1 -4.88 0.25 -19.89
CA MET A 1 -3.88 1.06 -20.61
C MET A 1 -4.25 2.50 -20.32
N LEU A 2 -3.37 3.28 -19.70
CA LEU A 2 -3.67 4.65 -19.30
C LEU A 2 -3.92 5.48 -20.57
N ASP A 3 -5.17 5.87 -20.77
CA ASP A 3 -5.52 6.79 -21.84
C ASP A 3 -5.04 8.20 -21.43
N LEU A 4 -3.94 8.64 -22.04
CA LEU A 4 -3.36 9.97 -21.80
C LEU A 4 -4.04 11.07 -22.62
N SER A 5 -5.06 10.73 -23.43
CA SER A 5 -5.73 11.69 -24.34
C SER A 5 -6.64 12.69 -23.62
N TYR A 6 -7.03 12.43 -22.37
CA TYR A 6 -7.78 13.35 -21.52
C TYR A 6 -6.95 13.77 -20.31
N PRO A 7 -7.05 15.02 -19.83
CA PRO A 7 -6.42 15.39 -18.57
C PRO A 7 -7.09 14.61 -17.42
N PRO A 8 -6.40 13.70 -16.72
CA PRO A 8 -6.83 13.21 -15.42
C PRO A 8 -7.26 14.37 -14.50
N SER A 9 -8.22 14.08 -13.62
CA SER A 9 -8.47 14.95 -12.47
C SER A 9 -7.16 15.19 -11.70
N GLU A 10 -7.03 16.32 -11.04
CA GLU A 10 -5.84 16.65 -10.22
C GLU A 10 -5.46 15.50 -9.28
N TYR A 11 -6.45 14.91 -8.64
CA TYR A 11 -6.31 13.71 -7.81
C TYR A 11 -5.71 12.51 -8.57
N THR A 12 -6.23 12.18 -9.75
CA THR A 12 -5.71 11.06 -10.54
C THR A 12 -4.32 11.36 -11.10
N ALA A 13 -4.03 12.61 -11.43
CA ALA A 13 -2.71 13.05 -11.88
C ALA A 13 -1.66 12.84 -10.77
N GLY A 14 -1.96 13.24 -9.53
CA GLY A 14 -1.08 13.00 -8.39
C GLY A 14 -0.89 11.51 -8.07
N LEU A 15 -1.91 10.67 -8.30
CA LEU A 15 -1.77 9.22 -8.12
C LEU A 15 -0.86 8.60 -9.19
N VAL A 16 -0.92 9.08 -10.43
CA VAL A 16 0.00 8.64 -11.50
C VAL A 16 1.43 9.11 -11.20
N ASP A 17 1.58 10.33 -10.72
CA ASP A 17 2.86 10.90 -10.32
C ASP A 17 3.53 10.07 -9.21
N GLU A 18 2.80 9.76 -8.13
CA GLU A 18 3.28 8.90 -7.04
C GLU A 18 3.56 7.45 -7.49
N PHE A 19 2.70 6.91 -8.35
CA PHE A 19 2.86 5.59 -8.95
C PHE A 19 4.17 5.46 -9.72
N LEU A 20 4.48 6.45 -10.56
CA LEU A 20 5.73 6.48 -11.35
C LEU A 20 6.95 6.54 -10.43
N HIS A 21 6.94 7.43 -9.44
CA HIS A 21 8.04 7.56 -8.49
C HIS A 21 8.30 6.23 -7.76
N SER A 22 7.24 5.58 -7.28
CA SER A 22 7.33 4.29 -6.57
C SER A 22 7.88 3.17 -7.46
N ILE A 23 7.49 3.10 -8.74
CA ILE A 23 8.06 2.15 -9.70
C ILE A 23 9.55 2.43 -9.94
N PHE A 24 9.92 3.68 -10.20
CA PHE A 24 11.31 4.04 -10.50
C PHE A 24 12.21 3.82 -9.28
N PHE A 25 11.73 4.11 -8.08
CA PHE A 25 12.43 3.77 -6.84
C PHE A 25 12.69 2.26 -6.75
N LEU A 26 11.65 1.43 -6.95
CA LEU A 26 11.80 -0.03 -6.92
C LEU A 26 12.74 -0.55 -8.02
N GLY A 27 12.75 0.09 -9.20
CA GLY A 27 13.72 -0.17 -10.26
C GLY A 27 15.15 0.15 -9.84
N LYS A 28 15.35 1.29 -9.16
CA LYS A 28 16.66 1.76 -8.69
C LYS A 28 17.29 0.81 -7.67
N ILE A 29 16.50 0.30 -6.74
CA ILE A 29 16.96 -0.63 -5.69
C ILE A 29 16.87 -2.11 -6.13
N ASN A 30 16.52 -2.38 -7.39
CA ASN A 30 16.54 -3.73 -7.91
C ASN A 30 17.99 -4.21 -8.14
N ASN A 31 18.20 -5.52 -8.19
CA ASN A 31 19.47 -6.12 -8.55
C ASN A 31 19.31 -7.04 -9.78
N PRO A 32 19.83 -6.67 -10.98
CA PRO A 32 20.50 -5.40 -11.29
C PRO A 32 19.53 -4.20 -11.31
N PRO A 33 20.00 -2.95 -11.09
CA PRO A 33 19.15 -1.77 -11.15
C PRO A 33 18.56 -1.52 -12.54
N PHE A 34 17.36 -0.93 -12.59
CA PHE A 34 16.71 -0.45 -13.81
C PHE A 34 16.47 1.06 -13.72
N SER A 35 16.83 1.80 -14.76
CA SER A 35 16.46 3.21 -14.93
C SER A 35 15.01 3.36 -15.42
N PRO A 36 14.39 4.55 -15.28
CA PRO A 36 13.10 4.84 -15.92
C PRO A 36 13.10 4.54 -17.43
N GLU A 37 14.21 4.84 -18.11
CA GLU A 37 14.42 4.55 -19.52
C GLU A 37 14.41 3.04 -19.81
N ASP A 38 15.03 2.23 -18.96
CA ASP A 38 15.01 0.76 -19.10
C ASP A 38 13.61 0.19 -18.90
N ILE A 39 12.83 0.77 -17.98
CA ILE A 39 11.47 0.32 -17.65
C ILE A 39 10.49 0.66 -18.78
N LEU A 40 10.68 1.82 -19.44
CA LEU A 40 9.80 2.35 -20.49
C LEU A 40 10.38 2.20 -21.91
N ASN A 41 11.41 1.38 -22.07
CA ASN A 41 12.22 1.28 -23.29
C ASN A 41 11.44 0.94 -24.57
N ASN A 42 10.29 0.28 -24.44
CA ASN A 42 9.49 -0.20 -25.58
C ASN A 42 8.65 0.92 -26.22
N ASP A 43 8.56 2.10 -25.61
CA ASP A 43 7.71 3.19 -26.09
C ASP A 43 8.34 4.57 -25.77
N LYS A 44 9.12 5.08 -26.74
CA LYS A 44 9.82 6.37 -26.59
C LYS A 44 8.85 7.55 -26.53
N ASP A 45 7.72 7.46 -27.22
CA ASP A 45 6.72 8.52 -27.24
C ASP A 45 6.03 8.61 -25.89
N LEU A 46 5.68 7.46 -25.30
CA LEU A 46 5.18 7.38 -23.93
C LEU A 46 6.20 7.90 -22.92
N LEU A 47 7.48 7.52 -23.03
CA LEU A 47 8.54 8.02 -22.15
C LEU A 47 8.63 9.55 -22.18
N ASN A 48 8.65 10.14 -23.37
CA ASN A 48 8.73 11.59 -23.55
C ASN A 48 7.48 12.29 -23.01
N ALA A 49 6.29 11.74 -23.27
CA ALA A 49 5.03 12.26 -22.75
C ALA A 49 5.01 12.23 -21.21
N LEU A 50 5.46 11.13 -20.59
CA LEU A 50 5.53 11.01 -19.14
C LEU A 50 6.56 11.96 -18.53
N LYS A 51 7.75 12.13 -19.14
CA LYS A 51 8.75 13.11 -18.69
C LYS A 51 8.24 14.54 -18.75
N GLY A 52 7.53 14.90 -19.82
CA GLY A 52 6.94 16.23 -19.95
C GLY A 52 5.84 16.50 -18.94
N ARG A 53 5.04 15.48 -18.60
CA ARG A 53 3.87 15.63 -17.74
C ARG A 53 4.15 15.42 -16.25
N TYR A 54 5.06 14.51 -15.92
CA TYR A 54 5.42 14.12 -14.57
C TYR A 54 6.96 14.12 -14.45
N PRO A 55 7.61 15.29 -14.42
CA PRO A 55 9.08 15.35 -14.39
C PRO A 55 9.66 14.90 -13.04
N LEU A 56 9.00 15.23 -11.93
CA LEU A 56 9.53 14.98 -10.58
C LEU A 56 9.79 13.51 -10.25
N PRO A 57 8.96 12.53 -10.67
CA PRO A 57 9.28 11.12 -10.53
C PRO A 57 10.62 10.74 -11.15
N PHE A 58 10.99 11.30 -12.31
CA PHE A 58 12.26 11.01 -12.97
C PHE A 58 13.46 11.67 -12.27
N GLU A 59 13.24 12.79 -11.58
CA GLU A 59 14.30 13.51 -10.87
C GLU A 59 14.55 12.96 -9.47
N LEU A 60 13.47 12.60 -8.76
CA LEU A 60 13.51 12.37 -7.31
C LEU A 60 13.52 10.88 -6.90
N TYR A 61 13.31 9.94 -7.83
CA TYR A 61 13.28 8.50 -7.52
C TYR A 61 14.57 7.95 -6.90
N SER A 62 15.68 8.67 -7.05
CA SER A 62 17.01 8.27 -6.57
C SER A 62 17.44 8.95 -5.27
N SER A 63 16.62 9.87 -4.74
CA SER A 63 16.93 10.66 -3.54
C SER A 63 15.83 10.67 -2.48
N GLN A 64 14.58 10.43 -2.88
CA GLN A 64 13.42 10.39 -1.98
C GLN A 64 12.77 9.01 -1.98
N LEU A 65 12.18 8.62 -0.85
CA LEU A 65 11.44 7.36 -0.73
C LEU A 65 9.96 7.55 -1.11
N PRO A 66 9.35 6.59 -1.82
CA PRO A 66 7.91 6.63 -2.03
C PRO A 66 7.15 6.43 -0.71
N ARG A 67 5.93 6.97 -0.63
CA ARG A 67 5.08 6.86 0.57
C ARG A 67 4.29 5.55 0.68
N ARG A 68 4.13 4.83 -0.44
CA ARG A 68 3.39 3.58 -0.55
C ARG A 68 3.77 2.80 -1.80
N SER A 69 3.18 1.61 -1.94
CA SER A 69 3.42 0.74 -3.09
C SER A 69 2.79 1.30 -4.37
N PRO A 70 3.31 0.95 -5.57
CA PRO A 70 2.69 1.37 -6.81
C PRO A 70 1.25 0.86 -6.94
N PHE A 71 0.99 -0.37 -6.48
CA PHE A 71 -0.33 -0.98 -6.62
C PHE A 71 -1.38 -0.35 -5.69
N SER A 72 -0.96 0.24 -4.57
CA SER A 72 -1.79 1.09 -3.71
C SER A 72 -2.32 2.31 -4.47
N CYS A 73 -1.46 3.00 -5.24
CA CYS A 73 -1.88 4.14 -6.07
C CYS A 73 -2.91 3.71 -7.13
N VAL A 74 -2.69 2.54 -7.75
CA VAL A 74 -3.62 1.96 -8.74
C VAL A 74 -4.97 1.62 -8.12
N LEU A 75 -4.99 1.05 -6.91
CA LEU A 75 -6.22 0.81 -6.16
C LEU A 75 -7.01 2.12 -6.00
N ASP A 76 -6.37 3.18 -5.52
CA ASP A 76 -7.04 4.47 -5.30
C ASP A 76 -7.58 5.09 -6.59
N MET A 77 -6.85 4.96 -7.71
CA MET A 77 -7.34 5.39 -9.02
C MET A 77 -8.61 4.62 -9.40
N ILE A 78 -8.63 3.30 -9.20
CA ILE A 78 -9.79 2.45 -9.50
C ILE A 78 -10.96 2.81 -8.59
N VAL A 79 -10.74 2.96 -7.29
CA VAL A 79 -11.77 3.35 -6.31
C VAL A 79 -12.40 4.69 -6.70
N HIS A 80 -11.57 5.72 -6.96
CA HIS A 80 -12.04 7.05 -7.35
C HIS A 80 -12.86 7.03 -8.64
N GLN A 81 -12.36 6.35 -9.67
CA GLN A 81 -13.06 6.24 -10.96
C GLN A 81 -14.37 5.45 -10.84
N THR A 82 -14.41 4.38 -10.03
CA THR A 82 -15.63 3.60 -9.83
C THR A 82 -16.68 4.42 -9.08
N ARG A 83 -16.28 5.13 -8.02
CA ARG A 83 -17.19 5.98 -7.23
C ARG A 83 -17.69 7.21 -8.01
N SER A 84 -16.92 7.69 -8.99
CA SER A 84 -17.31 8.85 -9.82
C SER A 84 -18.43 8.54 -10.83
N LYS A 85 -18.80 7.27 -11.04
CA LYS A 85 -19.84 6.86 -12.02
C LYS A 85 -21.29 7.02 -11.52
N GLY A 86 -21.51 7.68 -10.38
CA GLY A 86 -22.85 7.92 -9.82
C GLY A 86 -23.26 6.95 -8.71
N LYS A 87 -24.53 7.00 -8.28
CA LYS A 87 -25.03 6.25 -7.12
C LYS A 87 -25.22 4.77 -7.45
N ILE A 88 -24.26 3.97 -7.00
CA ILE A 88 -24.23 2.51 -6.99
C ILE A 88 -24.18 2.07 -5.52
N GLN A 89 -24.79 0.95 -5.14
CA GLN A 89 -24.67 0.41 -3.76
C GLN A 89 -23.21 0.05 -3.45
N GLU A 90 -22.76 0.17 -2.20
CA GLU A 90 -21.38 -0.14 -1.80
C GLU A 90 -21.02 -1.60 -2.08
N GLU A 91 -22.00 -2.52 -2.03
CA GLU A 91 -21.96 -3.91 -2.51
C GLU A 91 -21.48 -4.03 -3.96
N GLU A 92 -22.12 -3.25 -4.84
CA GLU A 92 -21.82 -3.24 -6.27
C GLU A 92 -20.50 -2.52 -6.55
N ILE A 93 -20.16 -1.45 -5.81
CA ILE A 93 -18.87 -0.75 -5.88
C ILE A 93 -17.70 -1.69 -5.51
N GLU A 94 -17.82 -2.44 -4.41
CA GLU A 94 -16.82 -3.45 -4.01
C GLU A 94 -16.62 -4.50 -5.10
N THR A 95 -17.73 -5.03 -5.65
CA THR A 95 -17.69 -6.03 -6.71
C THR A 95 -16.98 -5.52 -7.96
N GLU A 96 -17.29 -4.29 -8.38
CA GLU A 96 -16.68 -3.66 -9.56
C GLU A 96 -15.19 -3.34 -9.34
N ILE A 97 -14.81 -2.82 -8.17
CA ILE A 97 -13.39 -2.56 -7.85
C ILE A 97 -12.58 -3.86 -7.88
N ILE A 98 -13.07 -4.91 -7.22
CA ILE A 98 -12.42 -6.22 -7.22
C ILE A 98 -12.29 -6.76 -8.64
N LYS A 99 -13.35 -6.67 -9.45
CA LYS A 99 -13.34 -7.11 -10.84
C LYS A 99 -12.33 -6.34 -11.69
N ARG A 100 -12.28 -5.01 -11.58
CA ARG A 100 -11.33 -4.16 -12.32
C ARG A 100 -9.87 -4.48 -11.96
N LEU A 101 -9.57 -4.73 -10.68
CA LEU A 101 -8.26 -5.18 -10.25
C LEU A 101 -7.91 -6.55 -10.84
N GLN A 102 -8.86 -7.49 -10.86
CA GLN A 102 -8.68 -8.81 -11.47
C GLN A 102 -8.37 -8.73 -12.97
N ASP A 103 -9.13 -7.92 -13.69
CA ASP A 103 -8.94 -7.71 -15.12
C ASP A 103 -7.57 -7.07 -15.41
N LEU A 104 -7.09 -6.18 -14.55
CA LEU A 104 -5.76 -5.57 -14.64
C LEU A 104 -4.63 -6.57 -14.41
N ILE A 105 -4.72 -7.45 -13.41
CA ILE A 105 -3.61 -8.35 -13.05
C ILE A 105 -3.56 -9.63 -13.90
N ARG A 106 -4.68 -10.04 -14.51
CA ARG A 106 -4.76 -11.24 -15.36
C ARG A 106 -3.68 -11.28 -16.45
N PRO A 107 -3.52 -10.26 -17.33
CA PRO A 107 -2.49 -10.29 -18.36
C PRO A 107 -1.07 -10.31 -17.78
N LEU A 108 -0.85 -9.65 -16.64
CA LEU A 108 0.45 -9.63 -15.95
C LEU A 108 0.84 -11.01 -15.40
N LYS A 109 -0.14 -11.81 -14.96
CA LYS A 109 0.05 -13.20 -14.53
C LYS A 109 0.41 -14.13 -15.71
N GLU A 110 -0.22 -13.93 -16.86
CA GLU A 110 0.10 -14.70 -18.07
C GLU A 110 1.51 -14.38 -18.56
N GLY A 111 1.92 -13.12 -18.49
CA GLY A 111 3.31 -12.69 -18.74
C GLY A 111 4.32 -13.33 -17.79
N LYS A 112 3.98 -13.48 -16.50
CA LYS A 112 4.83 -14.18 -15.50
C LYS A 112 5.14 -15.63 -15.88
N ARG A 113 4.16 -16.37 -16.44
CA ARG A 113 4.37 -17.76 -16.88
C ARG A 113 5.44 -17.85 -17.98
N LYS A 114 5.58 -16.81 -18.79
CA LYS A 114 6.55 -16.72 -19.88
C LYS A 114 7.93 -16.25 -19.40
N ASN A 115 7.98 -15.21 -18.56
CA ASN A 115 9.23 -14.50 -18.26
C ASN A 115 9.82 -14.80 -16.87
N LYS A 116 9.20 -15.66 -16.05
CA LYS A 116 9.59 -16.04 -14.66
C LYS A 116 9.77 -14.89 -13.65
N LYS A 117 9.73 -13.62 -14.06
CA LYS A 117 9.79 -12.44 -13.20
C LYS A 117 8.45 -12.20 -12.50
N LYS A 118 8.48 -11.89 -11.20
CA LYS A 118 7.29 -11.55 -10.42
C LYS A 118 6.88 -10.11 -10.74
N PRO A 119 5.67 -9.86 -11.26
CA PRO A 119 5.19 -8.50 -11.49
C PRO A 119 4.93 -7.80 -10.14
N LEU A 120 5.03 -6.46 -10.13
CA LEU A 120 4.69 -5.59 -8.99
C LEU A 120 3.17 -5.48 -8.84
N VAL A 121 2.51 -6.60 -8.56
CA VAL A 121 1.06 -6.69 -8.36
C VAL A 121 0.74 -7.31 -7.01
N SER A 122 -0.32 -6.82 -6.39
CA SER A 122 -0.84 -7.39 -5.16
C SER A 122 -1.61 -8.66 -5.45
N SER A 123 -1.51 -9.63 -4.54
CA SER A 123 -2.23 -10.90 -4.60
C SER A 123 -3.55 -10.86 -3.84
N SER A 124 -3.74 -9.85 -2.99
CA SER A 124 -4.88 -9.75 -2.11
C SER A 124 -5.33 -8.31 -1.97
N ILE A 125 -6.63 -8.14 -1.83
CA ILE A 125 -7.31 -6.89 -1.46
C ILE A 125 -8.03 -7.13 -0.14
N CYS A 126 -8.07 -6.15 0.74
CA CYS A 126 -8.90 -6.14 1.93
C CYS A 126 -9.95 -5.04 1.82
N VAL A 127 -11.13 -5.31 2.36
CA VAL A 127 -12.23 -4.36 2.46
C VAL A 127 -12.62 -4.23 3.92
N SER A 128 -12.62 -3.00 4.42
CA SER A 128 -12.99 -2.66 5.78
C SER A 128 -14.15 -1.65 5.81
N HIS A 129 -15.15 -1.91 6.64
CA HIS A 129 -16.25 -0.95 6.88
C HIS A 129 -16.98 -1.24 8.20
N SER A 130 -17.74 -0.25 8.67
CA SER A 130 -18.66 -0.42 9.79
C SER A 130 -19.91 -1.20 9.33
N THR A 131 -20.33 -2.19 10.10
CA THR A 131 -21.56 -2.95 9.88
C THR A 131 -22.77 -2.34 10.58
N LYS A 132 -22.57 -1.30 11.41
CA LYS A 132 -23.66 -0.56 12.07
C LYS A 132 -24.50 0.28 11.10
N THR A 133 -23.87 0.77 10.04
CA THR A 133 -24.53 1.65 9.06
C THR A 133 -24.85 0.85 7.81
N PRO A 134 -26.14 0.74 7.41
CA PRO A 134 -26.50 0.16 6.13
C PRO A 134 -25.80 0.91 4.99
N ASN A 135 -25.25 0.18 4.03
CA ASN A 135 -24.53 0.77 2.89
C ASN A 135 -23.37 1.71 3.32
N ALA A 136 -22.67 1.36 4.41
CA ALA A 136 -21.50 2.11 4.88
C ALA A 136 -20.41 2.17 3.80
N VAL A 137 -19.75 3.33 3.69
CA VAL A 137 -18.58 3.51 2.83
C VAL A 137 -17.53 2.45 3.13
N ARG A 138 -17.06 1.79 2.07
CA ARG A 138 -16.04 0.76 2.14
C ARG A 138 -14.67 1.33 1.84
N TYR A 139 -13.73 0.94 2.70
CA TYR A 139 -12.32 1.30 2.61
C TYR A 139 -11.55 0.09 2.13
N TYR A 140 -10.55 0.35 1.29
CA TYR A 140 -9.83 -0.70 0.57
C TYR A 140 -8.35 -0.61 0.90
N GLY A 141 -7.69 -1.76 0.84
CA GLY A 141 -6.24 -1.86 0.88
C GLY A 141 -5.76 -3.04 0.07
N VAL A 142 -4.50 -3.04 -0.34
CA VAL A 142 -3.87 -4.12 -1.11
C VAL A 142 -2.61 -4.61 -0.44
N SER A 143 -2.29 -5.90 -0.63
CA SER A 143 -1.06 -6.47 -0.08
C SER A 143 0.17 -5.85 -0.76
N MET A 144 1.28 -5.71 -0.04
CA MET A 144 2.49 -5.10 -0.58
C MET A 144 2.98 -5.84 -1.83
N SER A 145 3.12 -5.11 -2.93
CA SER A 145 3.45 -5.62 -4.25
C SER A 145 4.95 -5.48 -4.56
N THR A 146 5.80 -6.02 -3.69
CA THR A 146 7.27 -5.91 -3.82
C THR A 146 7.94 -7.24 -4.13
N SER A 147 9.17 -7.19 -4.67
CA SER A 147 10.03 -8.35 -4.87
C SER A 147 11.34 -8.16 -4.13
N GLY A 148 11.80 -9.19 -3.42
CA GLY A 148 13.04 -9.16 -2.64
C GLY A 148 12.84 -8.86 -1.14
N PRO A 149 13.90 -9.02 -0.33
CA PRO A 149 13.81 -8.97 1.13
C PRO A 149 13.65 -7.55 1.69
N ASN A 150 14.35 -6.57 1.14
CA ASN A 150 14.38 -5.20 1.66
C ASN A 150 13.34 -4.26 1.04
N PRO A 151 12.98 -4.34 -0.26
CA PRO A 151 12.00 -3.44 -0.85
C PRO A 151 10.66 -3.41 -0.10
N GLY A 152 10.16 -4.58 0.32
CA GLY A 152 8.95 -4.67 1.14
C GLY A 152 9.11 -4.01 2.51
N LYS A 153 10.24 -4.22 3.19
CA LYS A 153 10.53 -3.60 4.49
C LYS A 153 10.62 -2.08 4.40
N ILE A 154 11.22 -1.57 3.32
CA ILE A 154 11.35 -0.14 3.07
C ILE A 154 9.96 0.47 2.85
N LEU A 155 9.14 -0.10 1.97
CA LEU A 155 7.80 0.42 1.72
C LEU A 155 6.88 0.34 2.94
N ILE A 156 6.95 -0.75 3.73
CA ILE A 156 6.17 -0.86 4.97
C ILE A 156 6.54 0.27 5.94
N ALA A 157 7.83 0.50 6.18
CA ALA A 157 8.28 1.58 7.05
C ALA A 157 7.89 2.95 6.48
N ALA A 158 8.04 3.16 5.16
CA ALA A 158 7.64 4.39 4.50
C ALA A 158 6.14 4.66 4.68
N SER A 159 5.29 3.65 4.53
CA SER A 159 3.85 3.77 4.77
C SER A 159 3.56 4.16 6.23
N CYS A 160 4.26 3.58 7.20
CA CYS A 160 4.10 3.93 8.61
C CYS A 160 4.42 5.41 8.92
N PHE A 161 5.34 6.03 8.17
CA PHE A 161 5.72 7.44 8.35
C PHE A 161 4.94 8.42 7.48
N SER A 162 4.06 7.95 6.59
CA SER A 162 3.44 8.81 5.59
C SER A 162 1.98 8.50 5.29
N SER A 163 1.68 7.33 4.72
CA SER A 163 0.35 7.03 4.17
C SER A 163 -0.59 6.37 5.17
N TRP A 164 -0.08 5.72 6.22
CA TRP A 164 -0.93 5.02 7.19
C TRP A 164 -1.35 5.88 8.38
N ASP A 165 -2.58 5.64 8.85
CA ASP A 165 -3.07 6.19 10.11
C ASP A 165 -2.12 5.79 11.24
N SER A 166 -1.91 6.75 12.15
CA SER A 166 -0.98 6.65 13.27
C SER A 166 -1.19 5.43 14.19
N TYR A 167 -2.41 4.87 14.27
CA TYR A 167 -2.71 3.68 15.08
C TYR A 167 -2.27 2.41 14.36
N VAL A 168 -2.54 2.33 13.05
CA VAL A 168 -2.05 1.23 12.21
C VAL A 168 -0.53 1.25 12.14
N ALA A 169 0.07 2.42 11.94
CA ALA A 169 1.52 2.58 11.95
C ALA A 169 2.11 2.11 13.29
N GLY A 170 1.54 2.53 14.42
CA GLY A 170 1.93 2.07 15.75
C GLY A 170 1.83 0.55 15.92
N ALA A 171 0.73 -0.06 15.47
CA ALA A 171 0.58 -1.51 15.51
C ALA A 171 1.69 -2.21 14.72
N VAL A 172 1.96 -1.78 13.48
CA VAL A 172 3.02 -2.36 12.66
C VAL A 172 4.40 -2.19 13.29
N MET A 173 4.70 -1.01 13.81
CA MET A 173 5.98 -0.69 14.47
C MET A 173 6.24 -1.54 15.72
N THR A 174 5.19 -2.13 16.32
CA THR A 174 5.29 -3.05 17.48
C THR A 174 6.10 -4.30 17.18
N TYR A 175 6.04 -4.78 15.94
CA TYR A 175 6.73 -6.00 15.51
C TYR A 175 7.87 -5.72 14.52
N TYR A 176 7.76 -4.63 13.76
CA TYR A 176 8.74 -4.27 12.74
C TYR A 176 10.18 -4.12 13.29
N PRO A 177 11.23 -4.52 12.53
CA PRO A 177 11.21 -5.15 11.21
C PRO A 177 11.06 -6.69 11.25
N ASN A 178 10.92 -7.24 12.44
CA ASN A 178 10.96 -8.67 12.69
C ASN A 178 9.55 -9.22 12.93
N LYS A 179 9.46 -10.44 13.45
CA LYS A 179 8.21 -11.07 13.86
C LYS A 179 8.09 -11.22 15.38
N VAL A 180 8.92 -10.47 16.10
CA VAL A 180 9.01 -10.51 17.56
C VAL A 180 8.40 -9.22 18.08
N LYS A 181 7.44 -9.35 19.00
CA LYS A 181 6.83 -8.21 19.68
C LYS A 181 7.89 -7.48 20.50
N ARG A 182 7.95 -6.16 20.40
CA ARG A 182 8.81 -5.34 21.26
C ARG A 182 8.30 -5.38 22.70
N GLU A 183 9.21 -5.47 23.66
CA GLU A 183 8.87 -5.49 25.08
C GLU A 183 8.52 -4.11 25.63
N ASP A 184 9.15 -3.07 25.08
CA ASP A 184 9.05 -1.68 25.56
C ASP A 184 7.96 -0.86 24.87
N PHE A 185 7.25 -1.46 23.92
CA PHE A 185 6.23 -0.79 23.13
C PHE A 185 5.17 -1.77 22.62
N ASP A 186 3.90 -1.44 22.85
CA ASP A 186 2.76 -2.12 22.26
C ASP A 186 1.78 -1.09 21.70
N GLY A 187 1.77 -0.95 20.38
CA GLY A 187 0.84 -0.12 19.63
C GLY A 187 -0.26 -0.93 18.94
N THR A 188 -0.42 -2.22 19.27
CA THR A 188 -1.49 -3.04 18.68
C THR A 188 -2.86 -2.47 19.01
N ILE A 189 -3.80 -2.68 18.09
CA ILE A 189 -5.19 -2.23 18.25
C ILE A 189 -6.13 -3.41 18.20
N ILE A 190 -7.31 -3.23 18.77
CA ILE A 190 -8.41 -4.19 18.65
C ILE A 190 -9.51 -3.49 17.85
N LEU A 191 -9.84 -4.05 16.68
CA LEU A 191 -10.96 -3.55 15.91
C LEU A 191 -12.29 -3.89 16.61
N PRO A 192 -13.23 -2.94 16.70
CA PRO A 192 -14.54 -3.22 17.26
C PRO A 192 -15.28 -4.34 16.51
N GLU A 193 -16.10 -5.13 17.21
CA GLU A 193 -16.81 -6.28 16.62
C GLU A 193 -17.71 -5.91 15.42
N HIS A 194 -18.19 -4.66 15.39
CA HIS A 194 -19.01 -4.15 14.29
C HIS A 194 -18.18 -3.62 13.11
N VAL A 195 -16.89 -3.92 13.05
CA VAL A 195 -16.04 -3.65 11.88
C VAL A 195 -15.85 -4.94 11.11
N ARG A 196 -16.34 -4.97 9.86
CA ARG A 196 -15.94 -6.01 8.91
C ARG A 196 -14.55 -5.65 8.40
N CYS A 197 -13.63 -6.60 8.42
CA CYS A 197 -12.31 -6.51 7.81
C CYS A 197 -12.05 -7.83 7.07
N GLN A 198 -12.29 -7.86 5.76
CA GLN A 198 -12.29 -9.09 4.97
C GLN A 198 -11.27 -9.01 3.83
N ALA A 199 -10.36 -9.97 3.78
CA ALA A 199 -9.40 -10.12 2.69
C ALA A 199 -9.93 -11.05 1.60
N PHE A 200 -9.55 -10.78 0.35
CA PHE A 200 -9.89 -11.56 -0.83
C PHE A 200 -8.64 -11.86 -1.65
N ASN A 201 -8.55 -13.07 -2.19
CA ASN A 201 -7.54 -13.44 -3.18
C ASN A 201 -7.95 -12.90 -4.57
N LEU A 202 -7.15 -11.99 -5.12
CA LEU A 202 -7.41 -11.40 -6.43
C LEU A 202 -7.23 -12.42 -7.58
N PHE A 203 -6.58 -13.57 -7.36
CA PHE A 203 -6.41 -14.60 -8.39
C PHE A 203 -7.45 -15.71 -8.35
N GLU A 204 -7.98 -16.01 -7.16
CA GLU A 204 -8.85 -17.17 -6.92
C GLU A 204 -10.30 -16.80 -6.65
N LYS A 205 -10.60 -15.50 -6.48
CA LYS A 205 -11.95 -14.99 -6.15
C LYS A 205 -12.52 -15.60 -4.87
N ARG A 206 -11.65 -15.81 -3.88
CA ARG A 206 -12.02 -16.42 -2.60
C ARG A 206 -11.67 -15.49 -1.46
N GLU A 207 -12.54 -15.49 -0.46
CA GLU A 207 -12.23 -14.91 0.84
C GLU A 207 -11.02 -15.59 1.46
N LYS A 208 -10.23 -14.80 2.19
CA LYS A 208 -9.07 -15.27 2.92
C LYS A 208 -9.29 -14.95 4.40
N PRO A 209 -9.09 -15.93 5.30
CA PRO A 209 -9.04 -15.62 6.72
C PRO A 209 -7.84 -14.69 7.00
N PRO A 210 -7.92 -13.83 8.02
CA PRO A 210 -6.78 -13.02 8.46
C PRO A 210 -5.58 -13.92 8.76
N CYS A 211 -4.37 -13.48 8.45
CA CYS A 211 -3.18 -14.22 8.87
C CYS A 211 -2.82 -13.94 10.34
N ARG A 212 -1.89 -14.71 10.92
CA ARG A 212 -1.45 -14.52 12.32
C ARG A 212 -0.97 -13.09 12.60
N SER A 213 -0.25 -12.49 11.65
CA SER A 213 0.25 -11.12 11.79
C SER A 213 -0.89 -10.10 11.87
N CYS A 214 -1.93 -10.25 11.04
CA CYS A 214 -3.11 -9.39 11.07
C CYS A 214 -3.92 -9.59 12.37
N GLY A 215 -4.01 -10.83 12.85
CA GLY A 215 -4.61 -11.13 14.16
C GLY A 215 -3.89 -10.43 15.30
N ASN A 216 -2.55 -10.49 15.31
CA ASN A 216 -1.71 -9.82 16.30
C ASN A 216 -1.81 -8.29 16.23
N LEU A 217 -1.91 -7.71 15.02
CA LEU A 217 -1.94 -6.25 14.84
C LEU A 217 -3.28 -5.61 15.20
N PHE A 218 -4.38 -6.27 14.83
CA PHE A 218 -5.71 -5.67 14.77
C PHE A 218 -6.76 -6.41 15.62
N GLY A 219 -6.35 -7.43 16.38
CA GLY A 219 -7.25 -8.26 17.18
C GLY A 219 -8.19 -9.15 16.34
N LEU A 220 -7.83 -9.43 15.08
CA LEU A 220 -8.67 -10.22 14.18
C LEU A 220 -8.63 -11.71 14.56
N THR A 221 -9.80 -12.31 14.74
CA THR A 221 -9.92 -13.74 15.00
C THR A 221 -9.43 -14.55 13.81
N THR A 222 -8.45 -15.42 14.04
CA THR A 222 -7.96 -16.35 13.02
C THR A 222 -7.44 -17.65 13.61
N LYS A 223 -7.53 -18.73 12.82
CA LYS A 223 -6.93 -20.04 13.09
C LYS A 223 -5.67 -20.27 12.24
N GLU A 224 -5.30 -19.31 11.41
CA GLU A 224 -4.14 -19.40 10.53
C GLU A 224 -2.84 -19.26 11.32
N ASN A 225 -1.93 -20.22 11.14
CA ASN A 225 -0.60 -20.16 11.73
C ASN A 225 0.40 -19.39 10.84
N THR A 226 0.01 -19.08 9.60
CA THR A 226 0.87 -18.38 8.65
C THR A 226 1.13 -16.96 9.12
N GLU A 227 2.41 -16.62 9.28
CA GLU A 227 2.86 -15.29 9.70
C GLU A 227 3.62 -14.62 8.55
N TRP A 228 3.02 -13.57 7.97
CA TRP A 228 3.68 -12.71 6.99
C TRP A 228 4.44 -11.58 7.70
N PRO A 229 5.37 -10.88 7.02
CA PRO A 229 5.92 -9.65 7.57
C PRO A 229 4.81 -8.68 7.98
N TYR A 230 4.92 -8.11 9.17
CA TYR A 230 3.92 -7.18 9.71
C TYR A 230 3.81 -5.94 8.81
N GLY A 231 2.58 -5.56 8.45
CA GLY A 231 2.31 -4.49 7.48
C GLY A 231 2.28 -4.93 6.01
N ASN A 232 2.67 -6.16 5.67
CA ASN A 232 2.64 -6.64 4.27
C ASN A 232 1.22 -6.93 3.75
N CYS A 233 0.30 -7.24 4.65
CA CYS A 233 -1.06 -7.67 4.34
C CYS A 233 -1.96 -6.49 3.97
N ALA A 234 -3.00 -6.77 3.17
CA ALA A 234 -3.91 -5.76 2.63
C ALA A 234 -4.73 -5.05 3.73
N GLU A 235 -4.92 -5.74 4.85
CA GLU A 235 -5.60 -5.29 6.05
C GLU A 235 -4.98 -4.01 6.62
N ALA A 236 -3.65 -3.83 6.55
CA ALA A 236 -3.00 -2.64 7.10
C ALA A 236 -3.48 -1.36 6.40
N GLU A 237 -3.44 -1.35 5.06
CA GLU A 237 -3.91 -0.20 4.29
C GLU A 237 -5.43 -0.01 4.39
N SER A 238 -6.20 -1.11 4.36
CA SER A 238 -7.67 -1.06 4.44
C SER A 238 -8.15 -0.50 5.79
N VAL A 239 -7.57 -0.99 6.88
CA VAL A 239 -7.85 -0.50 8.24
C VAL A 239 -7.36 0.93 8.41
N SER A 240 -6.18 1.27 7.89
CA SER A 240 -5.68 2.65 7.92
C SER A 240 -6.66 3.63 7.28
N ASN A 241 -7.18 3.28 6.09
CA ASN A 241 -8.16 4.09 5.38
C ASN A 241 -9.48 4.19 6.15
N LEU A 242 -9.93 3.11 6.80
CA LEU A 242 -11.10 3.14 7.70
C LEU A 242 -10.88 4.09 8.89
N LEU A 243 -9.76 3.97 9.62
CA LEU A 243 -9.51 4.78 10.82
C LEU A 243 -9.31 6.26 10.49
N THR A 244 -8.72 6.56 9.33
CA THR A 244 -8.53 7.94 8.85
C THR A 244 -9.87 8.65 8.63
N ASN A 245 -10.90 7.93 8.16
CA ASN A 245 -12.16 8.52 7.74
C ASN A 245 -13.33 8.27 8.71
N VAL A 246 -13.21 7.32 9.64
CA VAL A 246 -14.27 6.96 10.59
C VAL A 246 -13.76 7.14 12.02
N GLU A 247 -13.84 8.38 12.50
CA GLU A 247 -13.31 8.80 13.80
C GLU A 247 -13.86 7.97 14.97
N GLU A 248 -15.12 7.54 14.89
CA GLU A 248 -15.76 6.75 15.94
C GLU A 248 -15.15 5.35 16.08
N VAL A 249 -14.79 4.71 14.96
CA VAL A 249 -14.05 3.44 14.97
C VAL A 249 -12.63 3.67 15.48
N ARG A 250 -11.98 4.75 15.03
CA ARG A 250 -10.64 5.12 15.50
C ARG A 250 -10.60 5.32 17.02
N LYS A 251 -11.56 6.04 17.60
CA LYS A 251 -11.65 6.24 19.07
C LYS A 251 -11.83 4.93 19.84
N GLN A 252 -12.62 3.99 19.32
CA GLN A 252 -12.83 2.69 19.96
C GLN A 252 -11.63 1.74 19.84
N ALA A 253 -10.81 1.93 18.79
CA ALA A 253 -9.58 1.18 18.57
C ALA A 253 -8.35 1.80 19.26
N ALA A 254 -8.52 2.82 20.13
CA ALA A 254 -7.43 3.64 20.66
C ALA A 254 -6.26 2.81 21.23
N PRO A 255 -5.00 3.07 20.79
CA PRO A 255 -3.82 2.33 21.20
C PRO A 255 -3.17 3.00 22.43
N CYS A 256 -1.89 2.71 22.62
CA CYS A 256 -1.01 3.32 23.61
C CYS A 256 -0.76 4.84 23.41
N THR A 257 -0.05 5.43 24.38
CA THR A 257 0.25 6.88 24.46
C THR A 257 1.11 7.39 23.31
N GLU A 258 1.04 8.71 23.04
CA GLU A 258 1.83 9.37 21.99
C GLU A 258 3.35 9.21 22.18
N GLU A 259 3.83 9.35 23.41
CA GLU A 259 5.26 9.22 23.77
C GLU A 259 5.82 7.84 23.41
N ASN A 260 5.01 6.79 23.62
CA ASN A 260 5.38 5.43 23.28
C ASN A 260 5.53 5.25 21.76
N ARG A 261 4.63 5.88 20.99
CA ARG A 261 4.68 5.85 19.52
C ARG A 261 5.89 6.56 18.96
N GLN A 262 6.28 7.70 19.54
CA GLN A 262 7.47 8.43 19.11
C GLN A 262 8.76 7.61 19.28
N ARG A 263 8.89 6.90 20.41
CA ARG A 263 10.04 5.99 20.64
C ARG A 263 10.09 4.85 19.62
N ALA A 264 8.95 4.26 19.28
CA ALA A 264 8.87 3.24 18.24
C ALA A 264 9.23 3.79 16.86
N ALA A 265 8.74 4.99 16.53
CA ALA A 265 9.02 5.70 15.30
C ALA A 265 10.51 5.99 15.11
N GLU A 266 11.23 6.46 16.14
CA GLU A 266 12.68 6.70 16.04
C GLU A 266 13.47 5.41 15.74
N ARG A 267 13.10 4.29 16.36
CA ARG A 267 13.76 3.00 16.10
C ARG A 267 13.48 2.50 14.70
N VAL A 268 12.21 2.56 14.25
CA VAL A 268 11.83 2.16 12.89
C VAL A 268 12.51 3.05 11.84
N ARG A 269 12.75 4.33 12.15
CA ARG A 269 13.51 5.24 11.28
C ARG A 269 14.96 4.77 11.11
N LYS A 270 15.64 4.38 12.21
CA LYS A 270 17.00 3.83 12.14
C LYS A 270 17.07 2.53 11.33
N GLU A 271 16.08 1.64 11.50
CA GLU A 271 15.97 0.41 10.70
C GLU A 271 15.78 0.72 9.21
N LEU A 272 14.91 1.68 8.89
CA LEU A 272 14.68 2.15 7.52
C LEU A 272 15.97 2.70 6.90
N GLU A 273 16.72 3.55 7.62
CA GLU A 273 18.02 4.05 7.17
C GLU A 273 19.00 2.90 6.87
N GLY A 274 19.02 1.87 7.71
CA GLY A 274 19.83 0.67 7.51
C GLY A 274 19.46 -0.12 6.23
N PHE A 275 18.17 -0.36 6.00
CA PHE A 275 17.71 -1.05 4.78
C PHE A 275 18.05 -0.25 3.52
N VAL A 276 17.81 1.06 3.56
CA VAL A 276 18.07 1.96 2.43
C VAL A 276 19.57 2.04 2.12
N SER A 277 20.42 2.09 3.15
CA SER A 277 21.89 2.04 2.99
C SER A 277 22.35 0.70 2.39
N THR A 278 21.71 -0.41 2.74
CA THR A 278 22.03 -1.75 2.20
C THR A 278 21.76 -1.81 0.70
N GLU A 279 20.71 -1.14 0.23
CA GLU A 279 20.37 -1.00 -1.19
C GLU A 279 21.21 0.07 -1.92
N ARG A 280 22.26 0.61 -1.28
CA ARG A 280 23.15 1.67 -1.82
C ARG A 280 22.38 2.93 -2.24
N PHE A 281 21.25 3.18 -1.62
CA PHE A 281 20.41 4.34 -1.87
C PHE A 281 20.75 5.47 -0.90
N LYS A 282 20.93 6.69 -1.41
CA LYS A 282 21.31 7.86 -0.59
C LYS A 282 20.06 8.64 -0.19
N TRP A 283 19.47 8.26 0.93
CA TRP A 283 18.28 8.93 1.47
C TRP A 283 18.64 9.99 2.51
N LYS A 284 17.98 11.15 2.43
CA LYS A 284 18.16 12.29 3.33
C LYS A 284 16.98 12.51 4.28
N GLY A 285 16.20 11.46 4.55
CA GLY A 285 15.01 11.55 5.41
C GLY A 285 13.74 12.08 4.71
N GLN A 286 13.79 12.32 3.39
CA GLN A 286 12.68 12.90 2.63
C GLN A 286 11.80 11.82 1.97
N PHE A 287 10.49 11.95 2.11
CA PHE A 287 9.51 11.17 1.38
C PHE A 287 8.99 11.95 0.18
N TYR A 288 8.70 11.24 -0.90
CA TYR A 288 8.14 11.82 -2.11
C TYR A 288 6.74 12.36 -1.86
N THR A 289 6.50 13.59 -2.31
CA THR A 289 5.19 14.23 -2.24
C THR A 289 4.72 14.47 -3.66
N PRO A 290 3.66 13.78 -4.12
CA PRO A 290 3.15 13.97 -5.47
C PRO A 290 2.51 15.35 -5.64
N LEU A 291 2.53 15.86 -6.88
CA LEU A 291 1.83 17.09 -7.23
C LEU A 291 0.31 16.80 -7.36
N GLY A 292 -0.53 17.54 -6.63
CA GLY A 292 -2.00 17.49 -6.79
C GLY A 292 -2.75 16.52 -5.87
N ILE A 293 -2.14 16.08 -4.75
CA ILE A 293 -2.82 15.35 -3.65
C ILE A 293 -2.50 16.02 -2.33
#